data_AF-A0A7J4E3F2-F1
#
_entry.id   AF-A0A7J4E3F2-F1
#
_cell.length_a   1.000
_cell.length_b   1.000
_cell.length_c   1.000
_cell.angle_alpha   90.00
_cell.angle_beta   90.00
_cell.angle_gamma   90.00
#
_symmetry.space_group_name_H-M   'P 1'
#
loop_
_entity.id
_entity.type
_entity.pdbx_description
1 polymer ?
#
loop_
_entity_poly.entity_id
_entity_poly.type
_entity_poly.pdbx_seq_one_letter_code
_entity_poly.pdbx_strand_id
1 'polypeptide(L)'
;MYESLFKSWMKEKESEALQSLDEDFYQKLNRYLNGLKRELKRKEEPPIRLELLKEEYKNSVYIAGRLIHRRIGKILESVLEGRKIPLETLTKEEKEIGVNANKLVEAITELKRRLFKEGHKAVAKPTVIRLLQRIPEIVGVDMEIYGPFEAEDVAVLPEENARALIKRGAAKEIEYRK
;
A
#
# COMPACT_ATOMS: atom_id res chain seq x y z
N MET A 1 -2.82 32.59 0.19
CA MET A 1 -2.18 31.33 -0.26
C MET A 1 -1.34 30.71 0.85
N TYR A 2 -0.49 31.49 1.53
CA TYR A 2 0.34 31.01 2.64
C TYR A 2 -0.40 30.13 3.66
N GLU A 3 -1.52 30.62 4.21
CA GLU A 3 -2.32 29.85 5.19
C GLU A 3 -2.88 28.55 4.62
N SER A 4 -3.28 28.54 3.35
CA SER A 4 -3.77 27.33 2.69
C SER A 4 -2.66 26.29 2.56
N LEU A 5 -1.46 26.71 2.14
CA LEU A 5 -0.27 25.86 2.10
C LEU A 5 0.06 25.28 3.48
N PHE A 6 0.06 26.12 4.52
CA PHE A 6 0.34 25.68 5.89
C PHE A 6 -0.71 24.68 6.39
N LYS A 7 -2.00 24.95 6.17
CA LYS A 7 -3.10 24.04 6.53
C LYS A 7 -3.00 22.70 5.80
N SER A 8 -2.73 22.72 4.50
CA SER A 8 -2.54 21.48 3.72
C SER A 8 -1.35 20.67 4.22
N TRP A 9 -0.23 21.34 4.53
CA TRP A 9 0.95 20.68 5.10
C TRP A 9 0.67 20.06 6.48
N MET A 10 -0.01 20.78 7.37
CA MET A 10 -0.39 20.26 8.68
C MET A 10 -1.28 19.02 8.56
N LYS A 11 -2.33 19.08 7.73
CA LYS A 11 -3.20 17.93 7.47
C LYS A 11 -2.46 16.73 6.88
N GLU A 12 -1.54 16.96 5.94
CA GLU A 12 -0.73 15.89 5.36
C GLU A 12 0.21 15.24 6.38
N LYS A 13 0.68 16.00 7.36
CA LYS A 13 1.53 15.51 8.46
C LYS A 13 0.74 14.67 9.46
N GLU A 14 -0.47 15.09 9.81
CA GLU A 14 -1.33 14.43 10.81
C GLU A 14 -2.02 13.18 10.27
N SER A 15 -2.35 13.16 8.98
CA SER A 15 -2.98 12.01 8.32
C SER A 15 -1.95 10.94 7.97
N GLU A 16 -2.29 9.66 8.20
CA GLU A 16 -1.53 8.53 7.66
C GLU A 16 -1.84 8.32 6.17
N ALA A 17 -3.12 8.42 5.80
CA ALA A 17 -3.55 8.33 4.41
C ALA A 17 -3.14 9.58 3.59
N LEU A 18 -2.97 9.39 2.27
CA LEU A 18 -2.74 10.48 1.32
C LEU A 18 -3.96 11.40 1.29
N GLN A 19 -3.77 12.68 1.61
CA GLN A 19 -4.86 13.66 1.60
C GLN A 19 -5.21 14.06 0.17
N SER A 20 -6.48 14.40 -0.06
CA SER A 20 -6.87 15.02 -1.33
C SER A 20 -6.42 16.48 -1.38
N LEU A 21 -5.82 16.89 -2.48
CA LEU A 21 -5.50 18.29 -2.79
C LEU A 21 -6.22 18.73 -4.05
N ASP A 22 -6.56 20.02 -4.11
CA ASP A 22 -7.08 20.64 -5.33
C ASP A 22 -6.15 20.36 -6.51
N GLU A 23 -6.74 20.03 -7.65
CA GLU A 23 -5.99 19.64 -8.85
C GLU A 23 -5.00 20.74 -9.32
N ASP A 24 -5.31 22.01 -9.07
CA ASP A 24 -4.50 23.18 -9.44
C ASP A 24 -3.67 23.75 -8.27
N PHE A 25 -3.54 23.01 -7.16
CA PHE A 25 -2.86 23.48 -5.95
C PHE A 25 -1.43 23.97 -6.21
N TYR A 26 -0.58 23.17 -6.88
CA TYR A 26 0.79 23.59 -7.17
C TYR A 26 0.86 24.71 -8.20
N GLN A 27 -0.12 24.83 -9.10
CA GLN A 27 -0.22 25.99 -10.01
C GLN A 27 -0.52 27.28 -9.25
N LYS A 28 -1.45 27.24 -8.29
CA LYS A 28 -1.72 28.35 -7.36
C LYS A 28 -0.46 28.70 -6.55
N LEU A 29 0.25 27.70 -6.05
CA LEU A 29 1.49 27.89 -5.29
C LEU A 29 2.58 28.56 -6.13
N ASN A 30 2.80 28.06 -7.35
CA ASN A 30 3.80 28.62 -8.27
C ASN A 30 3.48 30.08 -8.62
N ARG A 31 2.20 30.41 -8.88
CA ARG A 31 1.78 31.80 -9.10
C ARG A 31 2.09 32.69 -7.89
N TYR A 32 1.80 32.21 -6.69
CA TYR A 32 2.07 32.93 -5.45
C TYR A 32 3.57 33.13 -5.19
N LEU A 33 4.39 32.09 -5.30
CA LEU A 33 5.86 32.18 -5.14
C LEU A 33 6.49 33.13 -6.15
N ASN A 34 6.02 33.13 -7.40
CA ASN A 34 6.48 34.07 -8.41
C ASN A 34 6.03 35.51 -8.12
N GLY A 35 4.85 35.70 -7.52
CA GLY A 35 4.40 37.01 -7.01
C GLY A 35 5.36 37.57 -5.97
N LEU A 36 5.65 36.79 -4.92
CA LEU A 36 6.61 37.16 -3.87
C LEU A 36 7.99 37.50 -4.46
N LYS A 37 8.49 36.69 -5.41
CA LYS A 37 9.77 36.92 -6.07
C LYS A 37 9.80 38.21 -6.89
N ARG A 38 8.68 38.64 -7.46
CA ARG A 38 8.58 39.92 -8.19
C ARG A 38 8.55 41.10 -7.23
N GLU A 39 7.82 40.99 -6.12
CA GLU A 39 7.77 42.03 -5.08
C GLU A 39 9.15 42.25 -4.45
N LEU A 40 9.89 41.17 -4.16
CA LEU A 40 11.26 41.23 -3.66
C LEU A 40 12.26 41.95 -4.59
N LYS A 41 11.95 42.06 -5.90
CA LYS A 41 12.80 42.74 -6.87
C LYS A 41 12.44 44.22 -7.05
N ARG A 42 11.34 44.70 -6.46
CA ARG A 42 10.98 46.12 -6.52
C ARG A 42 11.90 46.92 -5.60
N LYS A 43 12.44 48.01 -6.12
CA LYS A 43 13.45 48.84 -5.42
C LYS A 43 12.88 49.71 -4.29
N GLU A 44 11.56 49.84 -4.20
CA GLU A 44 10.88 50.86 -3.37
C GLU A 44 10.26 50.29 -2.08
N GLU A 45 10.45 49.00 -1.79
CA GLU A 45 9.85 48.39 -0.60
C GLU A 45 10.62 48.80 0.69
N PRO A 46 9.91 49.19 1.76
CA PRO A 46 10.55 49.49 3.05
C PRO A 46 11.39 48.31 3.58
N PRO A 47 12.49 48.57 4.33
CA PRO A 47 13.39 47.51 4.80
C PRO A 47 12.68 46.38 5.58
N ILE A 48 11.77 46.73 6.48
CA ILE A 48 10.99 45.76 7.29
C ILE A 48 10.13 44.89 6.37
N ARG A 49 9.52 45.49 5.34
CA ARG A 49 8.65 44.78 4.40
C ARG A 49 9.46 43.82 3.53
N LEU A 50 10.66 44.21 3.10
CA LEU A 50 11.57 43.33 2.38
C LEU A 50 11.97 42.11 3.21
N GLU A 51 12.23 42.28 4.51
CA GLU A 51 12.58 41.18 5.41
C GLU A 51 11.41 40.20 5.59
N LEU A 52 10.19 40.72 5.80
CA LEU A 52 8.98 39.91 5.88
C LEU A 52 8.73 39.10 4.60
N LEU A 53 8.85 39.73 3.43
CA LEU A 53 8.67 39.06 2.13
C LEU A 53 9.72 37.96 1.90
N LYS A 54 10.97 38.18 2.34
CA LYS A 54 12.03 37.17 2.23
C LYS A 54 11.71 35.94 3.08
N GLU A 55 11.31 36.16 4.32
CA GLU A 55 10.96 35.07 5.24
C GLU A 55 9.69 34.34 4.78
N GLU A 56 8.66 35.06 4.32
CA GLU A 56 7.46 34.45 3.75
C GLU A 56 7.78 33.56 2.53
N TYR A 57 8.62 34.05 1.61
CA TYR A 57 9.06 33.26 0.45
C TYR A 57 9.84 32.01 0.86
N LYS A 58 10.83 32.17 1.75
CA LYS A 58 11.67 31.08 2.25
C LYS A 58 10.83 30.01 2.96
N ASN A 59 9.93 30.42 3.85
CA ASN A 59 9.05 29.52 4.57
C ASN A 59 8.08 28.81 3.63
N SER A 60 7.52 29.53 2.65
CA SER A 60 6.63 28.92 1.65
C SER A 60 7.33 27.84 0.83
N VAL A 61 8.55 28.11 0.36
CA VAL A 61 9.36 27.11 -0.39
C VAL A 61 9.68 25.91 0.50
N TYR A 62 10.06 26.15 1.76
CA TYR A 62 10.36 25.10 2.72
C TYR A 62 9.15 24.20 2.99
N ILE A 63 8.00 24.78 3.32
CA ILE A 63 6.75 24.04 3.60
C ILE A 63 6.30 23.26 2.35
N ALA A 64 6.36 23.88 1.17
CA ALA A 64 6.01 23.22 -0.08
C ALA A 64 6.89 21.99 -0.35
N GLY A 65 8.21 22.10 -0.18
CA GLY A 65 9.13 20.97 -0.34
C GLY A 65 8.81 19.83 0.63
N ARG A 66 8.50 20.15 1.90
CA ARG A 66 8.10 19.16 2.91
C ARG A 66 6.78 18.47 2.58
N LEU A 67 5.80 19.24 2.09
CA LEU A 67 4.51 18.71 1.64
C LEU A 67 4.70 17.72 0.49
N ILE A 68 5.42 18.12 -0.56
CA ILE A 68 5.70 17.25 -1.72
C ILE A 68 6.40 15.97 -1.27
N HIS A 69 7.46 16.09 -0.47
CA HIS A 69 8.21 14.92 0.00
C HIS A 69 7.33 13.95 0.80
N ARG A 70 6.47 14.47 1.68
CA ARG A 70 5.55 13.64 2.47
C ARG A 70 4.53 12.92 1.58
N ARG A 71 3.97 13.61 0.59
CA ARG A 71 2.99 13.04 -0.35
C ARG A 71 3.61 11.94 -1.21
N ILE A 72 4.79 12.18 -1.77
CA ILE A 72 5.53 11.16 -2.53
C ILE A 72 5.86 9.95 -1.66
N GLY A 73 6.26 10.16 -0.41
CA GLY A 73 6.47 9.07 0.55
C GLY A 73 5.25 8.16 0.70
N LYS A 74 4.05 8.75 0.91
CA LYS A 74 2.79 8.00 1.05
C LYS A 74 2.37 7.27 -0.23
N ILE A 75 2.63 7.90 -1.39
CA ILE A 75 2.42 7.26 -2.69
C ILE A 75 3.28 5.99 -2.80
N LEU A 76 4.57 6.08 -2.48
CA LEU A 76 5.48 4.94 -2.52
C LEU A 76 5.09 3.87 -1.49
N GLU A 77 4.73 4.25 -0.28
CA GLU A 77 4.24 3.33 0.76
C GLU A 77 3.00 2.56 0.29
N SER A 78 2.03 3.26 -0.32
CA SER A 78 0.85 2.63 -0.92
C SER A 78 1.22 1.62 -2.01
N VAL A 79 2.23 1.93 -2.84
CA VAL A 79 2.73 1.02 -3.86
C VAL A 79 3.34 -0.24 -3.23
N LEU A 80 4.14 -0.08 -2.17
CA LEU A 80 4.78 -1.20 -1.47
C LEU A 80 3.75 -2.15 -0.84
N GLU A 81 2.66 -1.59 -0.32
CA GLU A 81 1.53 -2.36 0.20
C GLU A 81 0.64 -2.96 -0.89
N GLY A 82 0.85 -2.60 -2.16
CA GLY A 82 0.06 -3.07 -3.30
C GLY A 82 -1.31 -2.39 -3.42
N ARG A 83 -1.51 -1.24 -2.77
CA ARG A 83 -2.74 -0.45 -2.88
C ARG A 83 -2.68 0.47 -4.10
N LYS A 84 -3.75 0.46 -4.91
CA LYS A 84 -3.89 1.41 -6.01
C LYS A 84 -4.15 2.81 -5.46
N ILE A 85 -3.54 3.79 -6.10
CA ILE A 85 -3.63 5.20 -5.73
C ILE A 85 -4.82 5.83 -6.48
N PRO A 86 -5.77 6.46 -5.78
CA PRO A 86 -6.85 7.22 -6.40
C PRO A 86 -6.30 8.47 -7.10
N LEU A 87 -6.44 8.55 -8.43
CA LEU A 87 -5.88 9.64 -9.23
C LEU A 87 -6.58 10.98 -9.01
N GLU A 88 -7.80 10.94 -8.46
CA GLU A 88 -8.63 12.10 -8.13
C GLU A 88 -8.09 12.88 -6.93
N THR A 89 -7.26 12.24 -6.09
CA THR A 89 -6.63 12.85 -4.91
C THR A 89 -5.32 13.56 -5.22
N LEU A 90 -4.83 13.41 -6.47
CA LEU A 90 -3.56 13.92 -6.94
C LEU A 90 -3.74 15.23 -7.71
N THR A 91 -2.75 16.11 -7.60
CA THR A 91 -2.69 17.31 -8.44
C THR A 91 -2.31 16.96 -9.87
N LYS A 92 -2.45 17.92 -10.82
CA LYS A 92 -2.03 17.72 -12.22
C LYS A 92 -0.59 17.23 -12.34
N GLU A 93 0.30 17.81 -11.56
CA GLU A 93 1.73 17.50 -11.53
C GLU A 93 2.01 16.11 -10.96
N GLU A 94 1.16 15.62 -10.06
CA GLU A 94 1.31 14.30 -9.43
C GLU A 94 0.63 13.17 -10.22
N LYS A 95 -0.30 13.48 -11.14
CA LYS A 95 -1.05 12.47 -11.91
C LYS A 95 -0.15 11.49 -12.67
N GLU A 96 0.92 11.99 -13.30
CA GLU A 96 1.88 11.13 -14.01
C GLU A 96 2.57 10.14 -13.04
N ILE A 97 2.95 10.62 -11.86
CA ILE A 97 3.54 9.80 -10.79
C ILE A 97 2.54 8.74 -10.33
N GLY A 98 1.27 9.12 -10.11
CA GLY A 98 0.20 8.21 -9.70
C GLY A 98 -0.07 7.11 -10.73
N VAL A 99 -0.10 7.44 -12.02
CA VAL A 99 -0.27 6.45 -13.11
C VAL A 99 0.89 5.46 -13.12
N ASN A 100 2.13 5.95 -13.02
CA ASN A 100 3.31 5.09 -13.00
C ASN A 100 3.37 4.22 -11.75
N ALA A 101 2.98 4.77 -10.59
CA ALA A 101 2.84 4.04 -9.34
C ALA A 101 1.81 2.90 -9.45
N ASN A 102 0.65 3.15 -10.06
CA ASN A 102 -0.35 2.10 -10.29
C ASN A 102 0.14 0.99 -11.23
N LYS A 103 0.92 1.33 -12.27
CA LYS A 103 1.59 0.32 -13.11
C LYS A 103 2.60 -0.52 -12.32
N LEU A 104 3.34 0.09 -11.39
CA LEU A 104 4.26 -0.64 -10.51
C LEU A 104 3.52 -1.59 -9.58
N VAL A 105 2.38 -1.16 -9.02
CA VAL A 105 1.50 -2.04 -8.22
C VAL A 105 1.08 -3.26 -9.04
N GLU A 106 0.66 -3.06 -10.29
CA GLU A 106 0.27 -4.17 -11.18
C GLU A 106 1.46 -5.09 -11.50
N ALA A 107 2.64 -4.53 -11.77
CA ALA A 107 3.85 -5.30 -12.01
C ALA A 107 4.29 -6.11 -10.78
N ILE A 108 4.26 -5.52 -9.59
CA ILE A 108 4.55 -6.22 -8.32
C ILE A 108 3.51 -7.30 -8.06
N THR A 109 2.23 -7.02 -8.31
CA THR A 109 1.14 -7.99 -8.15
C THR A 109 1.32 -9.15 -9.10
N GLU A 110 1.67 -8.90 -10.37
CA GLU A 110 1.94 -9.93 -11.35
C GLU A 110 3.23 -10.71 -11.04
N LEU A 111 4.27 -10.07 -10.51
CA LEU A 111 5.48 -10.74 -10.02
C LEU A 111 5.15 -11.70 -8.87
N LYS A 112 4.44 -11.22 -7.84
CA LYS A 112 3.93 -12.06 -6.75
C LYS A 112 3.10 -13.19 -7.34
N ARG A 113 2.19 -12.90 -8.27
CA ARG A 113 1.37 -13.89 -8.93
C ARG A 113 2.21 -14.92 -9.69
N ARG A 114 3.30 -14.58 -10.37
CA ARG A 114 4.17 -15.54 -11.07
C ARG A 114 4.94 -16.42 -10.10
N LEU A 115 5.59 -15.82 -9.11
CA LEU A 115 6.38 -16.53 -8.10
C LEU A 115 5.49 -17.46 -7.27
N PHE A 116 4.33 -16.98 -6.85
CA PHE A 116 3.41 -17.74 -6.02
C PHE A 116 2.40 -18.58 -6.84
N LYS A 117 2.21 -18.38 -8.16
CA LYS A 117 1.46 -19.33 -9.00
C LYS A 117 2.23 -20.60 -9.30
N GLU A 118 3.56 -20.57 -9.29
CA GLU A 118 4.35 -21.81 -9.34
C GLU A 118 4.32 -22.53 -7.97
N GLY A 119 4.10 -21.81 -6.87
CA GLY A 119 3.82 -22.41 -5.55
C GLY A 119 2.40 -22.97 -5.37
N HIS A 120 1.40 -22.45 -6.08
CA HIS A 120 -0.01 -22.89 -5.99
C HIS A 120 -0.46 -23.77 -7.18
N LYS A 121 0.50 -24.32 -7.93
CA LYS A 121 0.27 -25.48 -8.83
C LYS A 121 0.70 -26.81 -8.22
N ALA A 122 1.05 -26.82 -6.93
CA ALA A 122 0.69 -27.95 -6.08
C ALA A 122 -0.66 -27.60 -5.43
N VAL A 123 -1.74 -27.58 -6.21
CA VAL A 123 -3.03 -27.99 -5.64
C VAL A 123 -2.81 -29.45 -5.30
N ALA A 124 -2.22 -29.71 -4.14
CA ALA A 124 -2.03 -31.04 -3.62
C ALA A 124 -3.42 -31.67 -3.66
N LYS A 125 -3.55 -32.73 -4.45
CA LYS A 125 -4.84 -33.33 -4.80
C LYS A 125 -5.65 -33.51 -3.51
N PRO A 126 -6.80 -32.84 -3.35
CA PRO A 126 -7.54 -32.91 -2.08
C PRO A 126 -7.89 -34.37 -1.84
N THR A 127 -7.41 -34.91 -0.73
CA THR A 127 -7.58 -36.32 -0.38
C THR A 127 -8.48 -36.38 0.84
N VAL A 128 -9.55 -37.16 0.72
CA VAL A 128 -10.48 -37.35 1.82
C VAL A 128 -9.95 -38.49 2.68
N ILE A 129 -9.76 -38.22 3.96
CA ILE A 129 -9.25 -39.21 4.91
C ILE A 129 -10.19 -39.31 6.11
N ARG A 130 -10.31 -40.51 6.66
CA ARG A 130 -10.90 -40.78 7.97
C ARG A 130 -9.79 -40.89 9.00
N LEU A 131 -9.88 -40.13 10.08
CA LEU A 131 -8.90 -40.09 11.13
C LEU A 131 -9.15 -41.24 12.12
N LEU A 132 -8.11 -41.94 12.55
CA LEU A 132 -8.23 -43.10 13.44
C LEU A 132 -7.96 -42.74 14.91
N GLN A 133 -7.40 -41.56 15.14
CA GLN A 133 -7.04 -41.05 16.45
C GLN A 133 -7.18 -39.53 16.45
N ARG A 134 -7.24 -38.94 17.65
CA ARG A 134 -7.29 -37.48 17.83
C ARG A 134 -6.03 -36.82 17.28
N ILE A 135 -6.21 -35.76 16.50
CA ILE A 135 -5.13 -34.96 15.92
C ILE A 135 -5.31 -33.50 16.36
N PRO A 136 -4.28 -32.87 16.94
CA PRO A 136 -4.35 -31.44 17.25
C PRO A 136 -4.41 -30.60 15.97
N GLU A 137 -4.57 -29.31 16.13
CA GLU A 137 -4.51 -28.36 15.03
C GLU A 137 -3.14 -28.45 14.29
N ILE A 138 -3.17 -28.58 12.96
CA ILE A 138 -1.98 -28.69 12.11
C ILE A 138 -2.01 -27.63 11.00
N VAL A 139 -0.83 -27.21 10.55
CA VAL A 139 -0.68 -26.30 9.41
C VAL A 139 -0.43 -27.12 8.14
N GLY A 140 -1.23 -26.88 7.12
CA GLY A 140 -1.15 -27.47 5.79
C GLY A 140 0.04 -26.95 4.98
N VAL A 141 0.42 -27.69 3.93
CA VAL A 141 1.42 -27.21 2.94
C VAL A 141 0.95 -25.97 2.16
N ASP A 142 -0.35 -25.71 2.19
CA ASP A 142 -1.02 -24.52 1.68
C ASP A 142 -1.07 -23.37 2.69
N MET A 143 -0.43 -23.50 3.85
CA MET A 143 -0.43 -22.56 4.97
C MET A 143 -1.81 -22.38 5.64
N GLU A 144 -2.78 -23.24 5.34
CA GLU A 144 -4.08 -23.27 6.01
C GLU A 144 -4.03 -24.10 7.29
N ILE A 145 -4.89 -23.77 8.23
CA ILE A 145 -4.98 -24.44 9.53
C ILE A 145 -6.09 -25.49 9.49
N TYR A 146 -5.78 -26.71 9.93
CA TYR A 146 -6.69 -27.85 9.92
C TYR A 146 -6.83 -28.48 11.31
N GLY A 147 -8.07 -28.80 11.69
CA GLY A 147 -8.40 -29.41 12.97
C GLY A 147 -8.79 -28.38 14.04
N PRO A 148 -8.72 -28.75 15.33
CA PRO A 148 -8.40 -30.08 15.85
C PRO A 148 -9.44 -31.12 15.41
N PHE A 149 -9.00 -32.37 15.27
CA PHE A 149 -9.84 -33.49 14.85
C PHE A 149 -9.92 -34.58 15.91
N GLU A 150 -11.07 -35.22 16.01
CA GLU A 150 -11.30 -36.37 16.88
C GLU A 150 -11.19 -37.69 16.11
N ALA A 151 -11.19 -38.81 16.83
CA ALA A 151 -11.16 -40.14 16.21
C ALA A 151 -12.45 -40.38 15.40
N GLU A 152 -12.30 -40.99 14.23
CA GLU A 152 -13.33 -41.26 13.21
C GLU A 152 -13.85 -40.03 12.43
N ASP A 153 -13.29 -38.84 12.65
CA ASP A 153 -13.59 -37.66 11.84
C ASP A 153 -13.16 -37.84 10.38
N VAL A 154 -13.94 -37.26 9.47
CA VAL A 154 -13.62 -37.21 8.04
C VAL A 154 -13.15 -35.80 7.68
N ALA A 155 -11.93 -35.69 7.17
CA ALA A 155 -11.30 -34.43 6.80
C ALA A 155 -10.84 -34.46 5.34
N VAL A 156 -10.88 -33.29 4.70
CA VAL A 156 -10.28 -33.07 3.38
C VAL A 156 -8.98 -32.31 3.59
N LEU A 157 -7.86 -32.97 3.31
CA LEU A 157 -6.53 -32.38 3.48
C LEU A 157 -5.77 -32.38 2.14
N PRO A 158 -4.76 -31.49 2.00
CA PRO A 158 -3.75 -31.60 0.96
C PRO A 158 -3.14 -33.01 0.92
N GLU A 159 -2.91 -33.57 -0.27
CA GLU A 159 -2.37 -34.93 -0.47
C GLU A 159 -1.11 -35.22 0.36
N GLU A 160 -0.22 -34.24 0.48
CA GLU A 160 1.03 -34.39 1.22
C GLU A 160 0.78 -34.54 2.74
N ASN A 161 -0.10 -33.72 3.30
CA ASN A 161 -0.56 -33.84 4.68
C ASN A 161 -1.33 -35.15 4.93
N ALA A 162 -2.22 -35.52 4.02
CA ALA A 162 -2.99 -36.76 4.10
C ALA A 162 -2.08 -38.01 4.09
N ARG A 163 -1.13 -38.09 3.15
CA ARG A 163 -0.15 -39.18 3.07
C ARG A 163 0.71 -39.28 4.33
N ALA A 164 1.11 -38.14 4.92
CA ALA A 164 1.89 -38.14 6.16
C ALA A 164 1.11 -38.77 7.32
N LEU A 165 -0.19 -38.47 7.44
CA LEU A 165 -1.06 -39.06 8.47
C LEU A 165 -1.34 -40.54 8.22
N ILE A 166 -1.57 -40.94 6.97
CA ILE A 166 -1.78 -42.34 6.60
C ILE A 166 -0.52 -43.18 6.87
N LYS A 167 0.68 -42.68 6.49
CA LYS A 167 1.95 -43.37 6.72
C LYS A 167 2.25 -43.55 8.22
N ARG A 168 1.80 -42.61 9.05
CA ARG A 168 1.91 -42.69 10.52
C ARG A 168 0.82 -43.56 11.16
N GLY A 169 -0.13 -44.09 10.39
CA GLY A 169 -1.26 -44.87 10.90
C GLY A 169 -2.33 -44.05 11.62
N ALA A 170 -2.27 -42.71 11.53
CA ALA A 170 -3.21 -41.81 12.19
C ALA A 170 -4.49 -41.59 11.38
N ALA A 171 -4.50 -41.97 10.09
CA ALA A 171 -5.63 -41.79 9.18
C ALA A 171 -5.70 -42.89 8.13
N LYS A 172 -6.85 -43.02 7.48
CA LYS A 172 -7.11 -43.93 6.36
C LYS A 172 -7.79 -43.18 5.23
N GLU A 173 -7.31 -43.35 4.00
CA GLU A 173 -7.94 -42.75 2.82
C GLU A 173 -9.33 -43.35 2.57
N ILE A 174 -10.28 -42.50 2.17
CA ILE A 174 -11.61 -42.92 1.75
C ILE A 174 -11.88 -42.47 0.31
N GLU A 175 -12.35 -43.40 -0.52
CA GLU A 175 -12.80 -43.08 -1.87
C GLU A 175 -14.29 -42.68 -1.84
N TYR A 176 -14.59 -41.46 -2.29
CA TYR A 176 -15.96 -41.05 -2.53
C TYR A 176 -16.43 -41.60 -3.90
N ARG A 177 -17.23 -42.67 -3.90
CA ARG A 177 -18.01 -43.02 -5.09
C ARG A 177 -19.21 -42.06 -5.17
N LYS A 178 -19.27 -41.27 -6.23
CA LYS A 178 -20.48 -40.54 -6.63
C LYS A 178 -21.59 -41.51 -7.04
#